data_AF-A0A927KLA5-F1
#
_entry.id   AF-A0A927KLA5-F1
#
_cell.length_a   1.000
_cell.length_b   1.000
_cell.length_c   1.000
_cell.angle_alpha   90.00
_cell.angle_beta   90.00
_cell.angle_gamma   90.00
#
_symmetry.space_group_name_H-M   'P 1'
#
loop_
_entity.id
_entity.type
_entity.pdbx_description
1 polymer ?
#
loop_
_entity_poly.entity_id
_entity_poly.type
_entity_poly.pdbx_seq_one_letter_code
_entity_poly.pdbx_strand_id
1 'polypeptide(L)'
;MKRSLILAMPLALLLPLAAAAADDADVQRLQARLAALQADPQLGRLAAYEQVEARQALATLAEARRADRPTALYLAERRIEVAEVVAATNFAEQEARQLELRRGELLLEVSRREAERARQETEKLRIQAQIQAEETERLRLAAEAEAAARSDVEQTLSNVTGRQTAQLSAARRKEAELSRQEAELVSGAKLPASAFGSRGEVFTVPGGAFSAGKSALTGDGKAAASALAAYLQIGTRSKVRIEAYDNDAKVAQARGEALRKALTGAGVASSRIQLAPKKGASTAKRSAEIIVSD
;
A
#
# COMPACT_ATOMS: atom_id res chain seq x y z
N MET A 1 113.94 22.68 90.13
CA MET A 1 114.08 21.49 89.26
C MET A 1 112.82 21.38 88.42
N LYS A 2 112.99 21.37 87.09
CA LYS A 2 111.93 21.27 86.06
C LYS A 2 111.27 19.89 86.10
N ARG A 3 109.97 19.80 85.82
CA ARG A 3 109.33 18.79 84.95
C ARG A 3 107.83 19.04 84.80
N SER A 4 107.49 19.62 83.66
CA SER A 4 106.20 19.53 82.99
C SER A 4 105.90 18.07 82.61
N LEU A 5 104.64 17.64 82.69
CA LEU A 5 104.16 16.57 81.82
C LEU A 5 102.67 16.78 81.49
N ILE A 6 102.45 16.99 80.19
CA ILE A 6 101.19 17.06 79.47
C ILE A 6 100.51 15.69 79.52
N LEU A 7 99.25 15.62 79.96
CA LEU A 7 98.44 14.41 79.80
C LEU A 7 97.63 14.53 78.50
N ALA A 8 98.15 13.91 77.45
CA ALA A 8 97.49 13.75 76.17
C ALA A 8 96.44 12.63 76.22
N MET A 9 95.29 12.94 75.63
CA MET A 9 94.13 12.13 75.30
C MET A 9 94.46 10.88 74.46
N PRO A 10 93.71 9.77 74.61
CA PRO A 10 93.53 8.83 73.52
C PRO A 10 92.04 8.69 73.17
N LEU A 11 91.60 9.34 72.09
CA LEU A 11 90.31 9.12 71.43
C LEU A 11 90.59 8.67 69.99
N ALA A 12 90.95 7.41 69.79
CA ALA A 12 91.29 6.91 68.45
C ALA A 12 91.03 5.40 68.22
N LEU A 13 90.00 4.81 68.85
CA LEU A 13 89.67 3.38 68.66
C LEU A 13 88.18 3.08 68.37
N LEU A 14 87.34 4.08 68.11
CA LEU A 14 85.89 3.87 67.91
C LEU A 14 85.44 3.70 66.44
N LEU A 15 86.33 3.87 65.47
CA LEU A 15 85.99 3.80 64.03
C LEU A 15 85.63 2.39 63.48
N PRO A 16 86.20 1.25 63.95
CA PRO A 16 85.87 -0.05 63.35
C PRO A 16 84.49 -0.58 63.78
N LEU A 17 83.99 -0.20 64.95
CA LEU A 17 82.66 -0.63 65.44
C LEU A 17 81.51 0.06 64.70
N ALA A 18 81.67 1.33 64.31
CA ALA A 18 80.63 2.06 63.59
C ALA A 18 80.37 1.49 62.18
N ALA A 19 81.42 0.98 61.51
CA ALA A 19 81.29 0.37 60.19
C ALA A 19 80.58 -0.99 60.24
N ALA A 20 80.92 -1.85 61.20
CA ALA A 20 80.24 -3.13 61.40
C ALA A 20 78.76 -2.96 61.80
N ALA A 21 78.45 -1.93 62.61
CA ALA A 21 77.06 -1.62 62.97
C ALA A 21 76.23 -1.11 61.78
N ALA A 22 76.82 -0.32 60.88
CA ALA A 22 76.16 0.13 59.65
C ALA A 22 75.91 -1.04 58.68
N ASP A 23 76.89 -1.93 58.56
CA ASP A 23 76.83 -3.15 57.78
C ASP A 23 75.64 -4.04 58.20
N ASP A 24 75.45 -4.26 59.50
CA ASP A 24 74.31 -5.03 60.04
C ASP A 24 72.97 -4.29 59.85
N ALA A 25 72.97 -2.96 59.90
CA ALA A 25 71.76 -2.15 59.68
C ALA A 25 71.23 -2.28 58.25
N ASP A 26 72.10 -2.35 57.24
CA ASP A 26 71.68 -2.51 55.84
C ASP A 26 71.02 -3.87 55.57
N VAL A 27 71.56 -4.94 56.15
CA VAL A 27 70.98 -6.29 56.06
C VAL A 27 69.60 -6.32 56.72
N GLN A 28 69.47 -5.77 57.93
CA GLN A 28 68.19 -5.71 58.65
C GLN A 28 67.14 -4.89 57.89
N ARG A 29 67.55 -3.75 57.31
CA ARG A 29 66.68 -2.90 56.49
C ARG A 29 66.14 -3.65 55.27
N LEU A 30 67.03 -4.32 54.53
CA LEU A 30 66.63 -5.08 53.33
C LEU A 30 65.80 -6.33 53.68
N GLN A 31 66.09 -6.96 54.82
CA GLN A 31 65.33 -8.10 55.31
C GLN A 31 63.91 -7.67 55.69
N ALA A 32 63.76 -6.53 56.37
CA ALA A 32 62.46 -5.97 56.70
C ALA A 32 61.66 -5.59 55.44
N ARG A 33 62.32 -5.02 54.43
CA ARG A 33 61.69 -4.69 53.13
C ARG A 33 61.16 -5.93 52.42
N LEU A 34 61.97 -6.99 52.33
CA LEU A 34 61.56 -8.25 51.72
C LEU A 34 60.46 -8.97 52.53
N ALA A 35 60.50 -8.89 53.86
CA ALA A 35 59.46 -9.42 54.73
C ALA A 35 58.13 -8.65 54.58
N ALA A 36 58.18 -7.33 54.40
CA ALA A 36 56.99 -6.52 54.14
C ALA A 36 56.32 -6.91 52.82
N LEU A 37 57.11 -7.12 51.75
CA LEU A 37 56.59 -7.63 50.48
C LEU A 37 55.91 -9.00 50.64
N GLN A 38 56.48 -9.90 51.44
CA GLN A 38 55.93 -11.24 51.68
C GLN A 38 54.68 -11.24 52.57
N ALA A 39 54.59 -10.29 53.50
CA ALA A 39 53.46 -10.13 54.39
C ALA A 39 52.25 -9.47 53.71
N ASP A 40 52.48 -8.79 52.58
CA ASP A 40 51.41 -8.18 51.79
C ASP A 40 50.45 -9.26 51.25
N PRO A 41 49.14 -9.20 51.57
CA PRO A 41 48.18 -10.21 51.14
C PRO A 41 47.94 -10.25 49.62
N GLN A 42 48.18 -9.14 48.91
CA GLN A 42 47.98 -9.01 47.47
C GLN A 42 49.28 -9.33 46.72
N LEU A 43 50.41 -8.84 47.22
CA LEU A 43 51.70 -8.94 46.52
C LEU A 43 52.55 -10.14 46.95
N GLY A 44 52.42 -10.63 48.19
CA GLY A 44 53.34 -11.61 48.77
C GLY A 44 53.33 -12.98 48.09
N ARG A 45 52.26 -13.31 47.36
CA ARG A 45 52.15 -14.54 46.55
C ARG A 45 52.62 -14.37 45.10
N LEU A 46 52.93 -13.14 44.68
CA LEU A 46 53.37 -12.81 43.32
C LEU A 46 54.90 -12.72 43.28
N ALA A 47 55.48 -12.89 42.09
CA ALA A 47 56.94 -12.83 41.88
C ALA A 47 57.72 -13.83 42.78
N ALA A 48 57.19 -15.05 42.96
CA ALA A 48 57.77 -16.03 43.87
C ALA A 48 59.22 -16.40 43.53
N TYR A 49 59.57 -16.38 42.23
CA TYR A 49 60.93 -16.65 41.76
C TYR A 49 61.90 -15.53 42.17
N GLU A 50 61.51 -14.30 41.94
CA GLU A 50 62.27 -13.08 42.22
C GLU A 50 62.43 -12.89 43.73
N GLN A 51 61.42 -13.25 44.52
CA GLN A 51 61.52 -13.28 45.97
C GLN A 51 62.56 -14.30 46.47
N VAL A 52 62.69 -15.47 45.82
CA VAL A 52 63.72 -16.44 46.16
C VAL A 52 65.11 -15.91 45.80
N GLU A 53 65.27 -15.29 44.62
CA GLU A 53 66.53 -14.64 44.24
C GLU A 53 66.91 -13.51 45.19
N ALA A 54 65.94 -12.70 45.63
CA ALA A 54 66.15 -11.63 46.60
C ALA A 54 66.59 -12.17 47.97
N ARG A 55 65.99 -13.28 48.45
CA ARG A 55 66.45 -13.96 49.67
C ARG A 55 67.88 -14.47 49.54
N GLN A 56 68.24 -15.03 48.39
CA GLN A 56 69.59 -15.53 48.15
C GLN A 56 70.60 -14.38 48.12
N ALA A 57 70.31 -13.28 47.43
CA ALA A 57 71.18 -12.10 47.39
C ALA A 57 71.34 -11.44 48.78
N LEU A 58 70.31 -11.49 49.61
CA LEU A 58 70.40 -11.02 51.00
C LEU A 58 71.28 -11.92 51.87
N ALA A 59 71.20 -13.24 51.67
CA ALA A 59 72.08 -14.19 52.34
C ALA A 59 73.56 -14.00 51.92
N THR A 60 73.83 -13.77 50.64
CA THR A 60 75.21 -13.50 50.17
C THR A 60 75.75 -12.18 50.70
N LEU A 61 74.92 -11.14 50.85
CA LEU A 61 75.31 -9.89 51.50
C LEU A 61 75.67 -10.09 52.99
N ALA A 62 74.90 -10.91 53.71
CA ALA A 62 75.15 -11.18 55.12
C ALA A 62 76.53 -11.84 55.34
N GLU A 63 76.96 -12.69 54.40
CA GLU A 63 78.25 -13.41 54.47
C GLU A 63 79.41 -12.68 53.76
N ALA A 64 79.15 -11.56 53.08
CA ALA A 64 80.13 -10.86 52.26
C ALA A 64 81.28 -10.25 53.08
N ARG A 65 82.52 -10.45 52.62
CA ARG A 65 83.71 -9.79 53.17
C ARG A 65 83.70 -8.30 52.87
N ARG A 66 84.40 -7.51 53.68
CA ARG A 66 84.44 -6.04 53.59
C ARG A 66 84.78 -5.49 52.19
N ALA A 67 85.58 -6.20 51.41
CA ALA A 67 85.96 -5.80 50.05
C ALA A 67 84.84 -6.01 49.02
N ASP A 68 84.06 -7.09 49.15
CA ASP A 68 83.00 -7.48 48.20
C ASP A 68 81.62 -6.92 48.61
N ARG A 69 81.51 -6.41 49.84
CA ARG A 69 80.26 -5.94 50.45
C ARG A 69 79.53 -4.86 49.65
N PRO A 70 80.19 -3.83 49.08
CA PRO A 70 79.49 -2.82 48.26
C PRO A 70 78.78 -3.44 47.05
N THR A 71 79.42 -4.41 46.39
CA THR A 71 78.86 -5.14 45.24
C THR A 71 77.71 -6.04 45.68
N ALA A 72 77.87 -6.76 46.80
CA ALA A 72 76.80 -7.62 47.34
C ALA A 72 75.59 -6.80 47.79
N LEU A 73 75.79 -5.61 48.36
CA LEU A 73 74.74 -4.70 48.79
C LEU A 73 73.94 -4.22 47.57
N TYR A 74 74.65 -3.73 46.55
CA TYR A 74 74.02 -3.31 45.29
C TYR A 74 73.17 -4.43 44.67
N LEU A 75 73.69 -5.66 44.62
CA LEU A 75 72.95 -6.79 44.05
C LEU A 75 71.71 -7.14 44.87
N ALA A 76 71.81 -7.16 46.21
CA ALA A 76 70.69 -7.42 47.10
C ALA A 76 69.59 -6.35 46.97
N GLU A 77 69.98 -5.07 46.94
CA GLU A 77 69.06 -3.94 46.71
C GLU A 77 68.31 -4.10 45.38
N ARG A 78 69.04 -4.38 44.30
CA ARG A 78 68.44 -4.57 42.98
C ARG A 78 67.53 -5.79 42.90
N ARG A 79 67.87 -6.92 43.53
CA ARG A 79 67.00 -8.10 43.52
C ARG A 79 65.71 -7.88 44.29
N ILE A 80 65.76 -7.19 45.43
CA ILE A 80 64.55 -6.82 46.18
C ILE A 80 63.69 -5.84 45.37
N GLU A 81 64.29 -4.84 44.74
CA GLU A 81 63.58 -3.90 43.87
C GLU A 81 62.90 -4.62 42.69
N VAL A 82 63.59 -5.56 42.04
CA VAL A 82 63.00 -6.38 40.96
C VAL A 82 61.83 -7.20 41.49
N ALA A 83 61.95 -7.84 42.65
CA ALA A 83 60.86 -8.61 43.23
C ALA A 83 59.61 -7.75 43.51
N GLU A 84 59.79 -6.53 44.01
CA GLU A 84 58.69 -5.58 44.26
C GLU A 84 58.03 -5.12 42.95
N VAL A 85 58.83 -4.73 41.96
CA VAL A 85 58.32 -4.26 40.65
C VAL A 85 57.58 -5.37 39.92
N VAL A 86 58.12 -6.59 39.91
CA VAL A 86 57.47 -7.74 39.26
C VAL A 86 56.19 -8.12 40.01
N ALA A 87 56.18 -8.09 41.35
CA ALA A 87 54.96 -8.34 42.12
C ALA A 87 53.87 -7.29 41.82
N ALA A 88 54.21 -6.00 41.81
CA ALA A 88 53.30 -4.92 41.48
C ALA A 88 52.78 -5.01 40.03
N THR A 89 53.65 -5.36 39.08
CA THR A 89 53.27 -5.54 37.67
C THR A 89 52.30 -6.71 37.51
N ASN A 90 52.63 -7.86 38.10
CA ASN A 90 51.75 -9.04 38.07
C ASN A 90 50.38 -8.75 38.68
N PHE A 91 50.34 -7.96 39.77
CA PHE A 91 49.09 -7.54 40.40
C PHE A 91 48.26 -6.64 39.47
N ALA A 92 48.88 -5.60 38.91
CA ALA A 92 48.22 -4.69 37.97
C ALA A 92 47.68 -5.42 36.73
N GLU A 93 48.41 -6.40 36.21
CA GLU A 93 47.93 -7.24 35.11
C GLU A 93 46.71 -8.11 35.51
N GLN A 94 46.69 -8.64 36.74
CA GLN A 94 45.53 -9.39 37.22
C GLN A 94 44.30 -8.49 37.32
N GLU A 95 44.45 -7.26 37.83
CA GLU A 95 43.36 -6.28 37.88
C GLU A 95 42.88 -5.90 36.47
N ALA A 96 43.81 -5.64 35.55
CA ALA A 96 43.47 -5.33 34.16
C ALA A 96 42.65 -6.46 33.52
N ARG A 97 43.08 -7.72 33.68
CA ARG A 97 42.34 -8.90 33.20
C ARG A 97 40.94 -9.00 33.82
N GLN A 98 40.81 -8.73 35.12
CA GLN A 98 39.49 -8.73 35.77
C GLN A 98 38.58 -7.62 35.24
N LEU A 99 39.11 -6.42 35.03
CA LEU A 99 38.36 -5.29 34.48
C LEU A 99 37.94 -5.54 33.02
N GLU A 100 38.80 -6.19 32.23
CA GLU A 100 38.46 -6.60 30.87
C GLU A 100 37.31 -7.61 30.82
N LEU A 101 37.33 -8.61 31.71
CA LEU A 101 36.22 -9.57 31.84
C LEU A 101 34.91 -8.86 32.21
N ARG A 102 34.93 -7.98 33.23
CA ARG A 102 33.76 -7.18 33.62
C ARG A 102 33.27 -6.28 32.50
N ARG A 103 34.17 -5.65 31.75
CA ARG A 103 33.82 -4.84 30.57
C ARG A 103 33.14 -5.70 29.51
N GLY A 104 33.65 -6.91 29.26
CA GLY A 104 33.04 -7.88 28.35
C GLY A 104 31.63 -8.25 28.77
N GLU A 105 31.42 -8.57 30.04
CA GLU A 105 30.10 -8.88 30.61
C GLU A 105 29.12 -7.71 30.44
N LEU A 106 29.54 -6.49 30.77
CA LEU A 106 28.72 -5.28 30.61
C LEU A 106 28.34 -5.03 29.14
N LEU A 107 29.27 -5.21 28.21
CA LEU A 107 28.99 -5.07 26.77
C LEU A 107 28.01 -6.13 26.28
N LEU A 108 28.12 -7.36 26.76
CA LEU A 108 27.17 -8.42 26.45
C LEU A 108 25.77 -8.10 27.01
N GLU A 109 25.67 -7.55 28.22
CA GLU A 109 24.39 -7.10 28.79
C GLU A 109 23.77 -5.96 27.99
N VAL A 110 24.56 -4.96 27.60
CA VAL A 110 24.10 -3.86 26.74
C VAL A 110 23.60 -4.41 25.41
N SER A 111 24.37 -5.27 24.76
CA SER A 111 23.99 -5.91 23.49
C SER A 111 22.70 -6.73 23.62
N ARG A 112 22.52 -7.47 24.72
CA ARG A 112 21.27 -8.21 24.99
C ARG A 112 20.07 -7.28 25.11
N ARG A 113 20.20 -6.19 25.88
CA ARG A 113 19.13 -5.20 26.04
C ARG A 113 18.78 -4.52 24.72
N GLU A 114 19.78 -4.21 23.90
CA GLU A 114 19.57 -3.63 22.57
C GLU A 114 18.86 -4.62 21.63
N ALA A 115 19.27 -5.89 21.63
CA ALA A 115 18.60 -6.93 20.84
C ALA A 115 17.14 -7.14 21.27
N GLU A 116 16.84 -7.08 22.57
CA GLU A 116 15.47 -7.15 23.09
C GLU A 116 14.63 -5.96 22.65
N ARG A 117 15.16 -4.73 22.74
CA ARG A 117 14.47 -3.52 22.26
C ARG A 117 14.20 -3.59 20.76
N ALA A 118 15.18 -3.99 19.96
CA ALA A 118 15.01 -4.17 18.53
C ALA A 118 13.90 -5.18 18.21
N ARG A 119 13.85 -6.32 18.92
CA ARG A 119 12.76 -7.31 18.77
C ARG A 119 11.40 -6.71 19.12
N GLN A 120 11.30 -5.97 20.22
CA GLN A 120 10.05 -5.31 20.61
C GLN A 120 9.60 -4.29 19.55
N GLU A 121 10.52 -3.51 18.99
CA GLU A 121 10.22 -2.56 17.91
C GLU A 121 9.76 -3.29 16.64
N THR A 122 10.43 -4.39 16.26
CA THR A 122 9.99 -5.19 15.11
C THR A 122 8.61 -5.79 15.30
N GLU A 123 8.28 -6.29 16.50
CA GLU A 123 6.95 -6.85 16.78
C GLU A 123 5.87 -5.76 16.78
N LYS A 124 6.17 -4.57 17.33
CA LYS A 124 5.25 -3.42 17.25
C LYS A 124 4.96 -3.05 15.79
N LEU A 125 5.97 -2.98 14.94
CA LEU A 125 5.80 -2.70 13.52
C LEU A 125 5.00 -3.80 12.82
N ARG A 126 5.23 -5.07 13.16
CA ARG A 126 4.47 -6.21 12.63
C ARG A 126 2.99 -6.12 12.99
N ILE A 127 2.68 -5.80 14.24
CA ILE A 127 1.32 -5.61 14.73
C ILE A 127 0.66 -4.43 14.02
N GLN A 128 1.35 -3.29 13.90
CA GLN A 128 0.82 -2.12 13.18
C GLN A 128 0.51 -2.43 11.71
N ALA A 129 1.41 -3.15 11.02
CA ALA A 129 1.19 -3.57 9.64
C ALA A 129 -0.01 -4.53 9.53
N GLN A 130 -0.19 -5.45 10.48
CA GLN A 130 -1.34 -6.34 10.52
C GLN A 130 -2.66 -5.59 10.74
N ILE A 131 -2.69 -4.62 11.66
CA ILE A 131 -3.88 -3.78 11.91
C ILE A 131 -4.23 -2.99 10.64
N GLN A 132 -3.25 -2.37 9.99
CA GLN A 132 -3.50 -1.65 8.73
C GLN A 132 -4.04 -2.56 7.64
N ALA A 133 -3.49 -3.77 7.50
CA ALA A 133 -4.01 -4.75 6.55
C ALA A 133 -5.46 -5.14 6.85
N GLU A 134 -5.80 -5.41 8.12
CA GLU A 134 -7.16 -5.73 8.55
C GLU A 134 -8.13 -4.56 8.32
N GLU A 135 -7.72 -3.33 8.62
CA GLU A 135 -8.52 -2.13 8.35
C GLU A 135 -8.75 -1.93 6.85
N THR A 136 -7.74 -2.15 6.00
CA THR A 136 -7.89 -2.07 4.55
C THR A 136 -8.85 -3.13 4.00
N GLU A 137 -8.76 -4.37 4.49
CA GLU A 137 -9.71 -5.42 4.11
C GLU A 137 -11.12 -5.10 4.60
N ARG A 138 -11.26 -4.57 5.82
CA ARG A 138 -12.57 -4.15 6.35
C ARG A 138 -13.19 -3.03 5.49
N LEU A 139 -12.39 -2.04 5.09
CA LEU A 139 -12.82 -0.97 4.19
C LEU A 139 -13.19 -1.51 2.80
N ARG A 140 -12.42 -2.47 2.28
CA ARG A 140 -12.71 -3.12 1.00
C ARG A 140 -14.04 -3.86 1.04
N LEU A 141 -14.28 -4.67 2.08
CA LEU A 141 -15.54 -5.38 2.28
C LEU A 141 -16.72 -4.40 2.45
N ALA A 142 -16.53 -3.28 3.14
CA ALA A 142 -17.57 -2.26 3.26
C ALA A 142 -17.89 -1.60 1.91
N ALA A 143 -16.87 -1.28 1.11
CA ALA A 143 -17.03 -0.72 -0.23
C ALA A 143 -17.71 -1.71 -1.19
N GLU A 144 -17.36 -3.00 -1.12
CA GLU A 144 -18.01 -4.07 -1.88
C GLU A 144 -19.48 -4.24 -1.48
N ALA A 145 -19.79 -4.20 -0.19
CA ALA A 145 -21.17 -4.25 0.30
C ALA A 145 -21.98 -3.03 -0.16
N GLU A 146 -21.40 -1.83 -0.13
CA GLU A 146 -22.06 -0.61 -0.62
C GLU A 146 -22.28 -0.67 -2.15
N ALA A 147 -21.29 -1.12 -2.91
CA ALA A 147 -21.43 -1.30 -4.35
C ALA A 147 -22.51 -2.34 -4.70
N ALA A 148 -22.59 -3.45 -3.95
CA ALA A 148 -23.65 -4.44 -4.11
C ALA A 148 -25.03 -3.86 -3.78
N ALA A 149 -25.16 -3.09 -2.71
CA ALA A 149 -26.41 -2.41 -2.36
C ALA A 149 -26.85 -1.40 -3.43
N ARG A 150 -25.91 -0.62 -3.99
CA ARG A 150 -26.19 0.30 -5.11
C ARG A 150 -26.65 -0.45 -6.35
N SER A 151 -25.98 -1.54 -6.71
CA SER A 151 -26.36 -2.38 -7.85
C SER A 151 -27.76 -2.99 -7.69
N ASP A 152 -28.14 -3.42 -6.48
CA ASP A 152 -29.47 -3.95 -6.20
C ASP A 152 -30.55 -2.87 -6.33
N VAL A 153 -30.29 -1.65 -5.84
CA VAL A 153 -31.18 -0.49 -6.03
C VAL A 153 -31.32 -0.14 -7.52
N GLU A 154 -30.21 -0.10 -8.28
CA GLU A 154 -30.26 0.16 -9.72
C GLU A 154 -31.04 -0.92 -10.48
N GLN A 155 -30.85 -2.19 -10.13
CA GLN A 155 -31.57 -3.31 -10.74
C GLN A 155 -33.07 -3.27 -10.42
N THR A 156 -33.44 -2.96 -9.17
CA THR A 156 -34.86 -2.81 -8.79
C THR A 156 -35.51 -1.61 -9.48
N LEU A 157 -34.83 -0.47 -9.58
CA LEU A 157 -35.30 0.71 -10.32
C LEU A 157 -35.46 0.40 -11.83
N SER A 158 -34.49 -0.28 -12.45
CA SER A 158 -34.57 -0.72 -13.84
C SER A 158 -35.75 -1.66 -14.08
N ASN A 159 -35.97 -2.61 -13.17
CA ASN A 159 -37.12 -3.51 -13.25
C ASN A 159 -38.47 -2.78 -13.10
N VAL A 160 -38.57 -1.82 -12.18
CA VAL A 160 -39.79 -1.02 -11.98
C VAL A 160 -40.06 -0.13 -13.19
N THR A 161 -39.05 0.57 -13.70
CA THR A 161 -39.17 1.41 -14.90
C THR A 161 -39.48 0.57 -16.15
N GLY A 162 -38.88 -0.61 -16.29
CA GLY A 162 -39.21 -1.58 -17.35
C GLY A 162 -40.68 -2.04 -17.29
N ARG A 163 -41.19 -2.33 -16.09
CA ARG A 163 -42.61 -2.69 -15.89
C ARG A 163 -43.55 -1.51 -16.20
N GLN A 164 -43.22 -0.30 -15.76
CA GLN A 164 -44.02 0.90 -16.04
C GLN A 164 -44.05 1.21 -17.54
N THR A 165 -42.91 1.15 -18.23
CA THR A 165 -42.83 1.37 -19.68
C THR A 165 -43.60 0.31 -20.47
N ALA A 166 -43.49 -0.97 -20.08
CA ALA A 166 -44.28 -2.05 -20.66
C ALA A 166 -45.79 -1.81 -20.47
N GLN A 167 -46.23 -1.43 -19.26
CA GLN A 167 -47.63 -1.15 -18.96
C GLN A 167 -48.16 0.05 -19.76
N LEU A 168 -47.39 1.14 -19.85
CA LEU A 168 -47.74 2.31 -20.66
C LEU A 168 -47.90 1.94 -22.15
N SER A 169 -46.97 1.12 -22.68
CA SER A 169 -47.03 0.66 -24.07
C SER A 169 -48.23 -0.24 -24.35
N ALA A 170 -48.60 -1.11 -23.39
CA ALA A 170 -49.77 -1.97 -23.49
C ALA A 170 -51.07 -1.16 -23.44
N ALA A 171 -51.13 -0.12 -22.61
CA ALA A 171 -52.28 0.80 -22.56
C ALA A 171 -52.46 1.54 -23.90
N ARG A 172 -51.38 2.11 -24.46
CA ARG A 172 -51.42 2.79 -25.77
C ARG A 172 -51.87 1.89 -26.92
N ARG A 173 -51.44 0.61 -26.91
CA ARG A 173 -51.88 -0.37 -27.93
C ARG A 173 -53.39 -0.64 -27.83
N LYS A 174 -53.91 -0.83 -26.60
CA LYS A 174 -55.34 -1.02 -26.38
C LYS A 174 -56.16 0.18 -26.81
N GLU A 175 -55.71 1.39 -26.49
CA GLU A 175 -56.37 2.63 -26.90
C GLU A 175 -56.45 2.75 -28.42
N ALA A 176 -55.34 2.49 -29.12
CA ALA A 176 -55.35 2.52 -30.58
C ALA A 176 -56.21 1.42 -31.21
N GLU A 177 -56.24 0.21 -30.65
CA GLU A 177 -57.13 -0.87 -31.09
C GLU A 177 -58.61 -0.46 -30.96
N LEU A 178 -58.99 0.18 -29.85
CA LEU A 178 -60.34 0.69 -29.65
C LEU A 178 -60.68 1.80 -30.66
N SER A 179 -59.80 2.79 -30.86
CA SER A 179 -60.03 3.83 -31.86
C SER A 179 -60.16 3.29 -33.29
N ARG A 180 -59.49 2.19 -33.61
CA ARG A 180 -59.68 1.52 -34.91
C ARG A 180 -61.04 0.87 -35.01
N GLN A 181 -61.49 0.15 -33.97
CA GLN A 181 -62.82 -0.44 -33.95
C GLN A 181 -63.89 0.64 -34.11
N GLU A 182 -63.73 1.79 -33.45
CA GLU A 182 -64.61 2.95 -33.62
C GLU A 182 -64.58 3.50 -35.05
N ALA A 183 -63.39 3.65 -35.66
CA ALA A 183 -63.25 4.14 -37.03
C ALA A 183 -63.83 3.17 -38.09
N GLU A 184 -63.65 1.86 -37.91
CA GLU A 184 -64.24 0.84 -38.79
C GLU A 184 -65.76 0.80 -38.65
N LEU A 185 -66.29 0.97 -37.43
CA LEU A 185 -67.73 1.07 -37.18
C LEU A 185 -68.35 2.33 -37.81
N VAL A 186 -67.65 3.48 -37.77
CA VAL A 186 -68.15 4.75 -38.31
C VAL A 186 -68.00 4.86 -39.83
N SER A 187 -66.90 4.34 -40.40
CA SER A 187 -66.60 4.49 -41.85
C SER A 187 -67.16 3.37 -42.72
N GLY A 188 -67.53 2.22 -42.15
CA GLY A 188 -68.05 1.07 -42.90
C GLY A 188 -67.02 0.41 -43.85
N ALA A 189 -65.74 0.76 -43.75
CA ALA A 189 -64.66 0.26 -44.59
C ALA A 189 -63.45 -0.18 -43.74
N LYS A 190 -62.76 -1.24 -44.19
CA LYS A 190 -61.65 -1.84 -43.44
C LYS A 190 -60.37 -1.00 -43.54
N LEU A 191 -59.72 -0.74 -42.40
CA LEU A 191 -58.47 0.01 -42.38
C LEU A 191 -57.30 -0.83 -42.94
N PRO A 192 -56.32 -0.19 -43.61
CA PRO A 192 -55.12 -0.87 -44.09
C PRO A 192 -54.25 -1.40 -42.94
N ALA A 193 -53.47 -2.45 -43.19
CA ALA A 193 -52.60 -3.07 -42.20
C ALA A 193 -51.60 -2.05 -41.63
N SER A 194 -51.46 -2.01 -40.31
CA SER A 194 -50.60 -1.06 -39.61
C SER A 194 -49.79 -1.70 -38.48
N ALA A 195 -48.59 -1.18 -38.24
CA ALA A 195 -47.67 -1.61 -37.20
C ALA A 195 -47.17 -0.42 -36.37
N PHE A 196 -47.17 -0.58 -35.05
CA PHE A 196 -46.60 0.40 -34.11
C PHE A 196 -45.09 0.21 -33.99
N GLY A 197 -44.33 1.29 -34.19
CA GLY A 197 -42.88 1.30 -34.02
C GLY A 197 -42.39 2.57 -33.34
N SER A 198 -41.06 2.72 -33.25
CA SER A 198 -40.41 3.91 -32.68
C SER A 198 -40.70 5.23 -33.41
N ARG A 199 -41.26 5.16 -34.62
CA ARG A 199 -41.62 6.30 -35.47
C ARG A 199 -43.11 6.67 -35.42
N GLY A 200 -43.89 6.02 -34.56
CA GLY A 200 -45.35 6.13 -34.52
C GLY A 200 -46.05 4.93 -35.17
N GLU A 201 -47.30 5.12 -35.55
CA GLU A 201 -48.12 4.10 -36.20
C GLU A 201 -47.89 4.12 -37.72
N VAL A 202 -47.49 2.99 -38.31
CA VAL A 202 -47.14 2.90 -39.73
C VAL A 202 -48.17 2.06 -40.47
N PHE A 203 -49.00 2.70 -41.29
CA PHE A 203 -49.93 2.05 -42.20
C PHE A 203 -49.23 1.67 -43.50
N THR A 204 -49.24 0.38 -43.84
CA THR A 204 -48.61 -0.13 -45.05
C THR A 204 -49.62 -0.21 -46.18
N VAL A 205 -49.33 0.49 -47.28
CA VAL A 205 -50.12 0.47 -48.51
C VAL A 205 -49.46 -0.53 -49.49
N PRO A 206 -50.14 -1.63 -49.84
CA PRO A 206 -49.60 -2.64 -50.75
C PRO A 206 -49.59 -2.15 -52.21
N GLY A 207 -48.83 -2.84 -53.07
CA GLY A 207 -48.72 -2.46 -54.48
C GLY A 207 -50.03 -2.55 -55.26
N GLY A 208 -50.96 -3.41 -54.85
CA GLY A 208 -52.30 -3.50 -55.44
C GLY A 208 -53.18 -2.27 -55.22
N ALA A 209 -52.79 -1.35 -54.32
CA ALA A 209 -53.48 -0.07 -54.16
C ALA A 209 -53.21 0.90 -55.33
N PHE A 210 -52.21 0.62 -56.16
CA PHE A 210 -51.84 1.40 -57.33
C PHE A 210 -52.05 0.59 -58.62
N SER A 211 -52.44 1.24 -59.71
CA SER A 211 -52.55 0.59 -61.01
C SER A 211 -51.18 0.08 -61.49
N ALA A 212 -51.14 -1.10 -62.14
CA ALA A 212 -49.90 -1.74 -62.58
C ALA A 212 -49.02 -0.78 -63.40
N GLY A 213 -47.77 -0.59 -62.94
CA GLY A 213 -46.79 0.31 -63.58
C GLY A 213 -47.11 1.81 -63.50
N LYS A 214 -48.14 2.22 -62.75
CA LYS A 214 -48.60 3.61 -62.66
C LYS A 214 -48.64 4.11 -61.20
N SER A 215 -48.85 5.41 -61.04
CA SER A 215 -49.00 6.10 -59.76
C SER A 215 -50.45 6.34 -59.34
N ALA A 216 -51.42 6.01 -60.21
CA ALA A 216 -52.83 6.19 -59.94
C ALA A 216 -53.36 5.14 -58.95
N LEU A 217 -54.19 5.57 -58.00
CA LEU A 217 -54.86 4.68 -57.04
C LEU A 217 -55.96 3.86 -57.72
N THR A 218 -56.03 2.58 -57.38
CA THR A 218 -57.15 1.69 -57.73
C THR A 218 -58.41 2.04 -56.93
N GLY A 219 -59.55 1.43 -57.24
CA GLY A 219 -60.78 1.59 -56.44
C GLY A 219 -60.54 1.23 -54.97
N ASP A 220 -59.88 0.09 -54.74
CA ASP A 220 -59.50 -0.37 -53.40
C ASP A 220 -58.49 0.56 -52.72
N GLY A 221 -57.52 1.10 -53.48
CA GLY A 221 -56.57 2.09 -52.97
C GLY A 221 -57.22 3.41 -52.54
N LYS A 222 -58.28 3.85 -53.25
CA LYS A 222 -59.08 5.01 -52.86
C LYS A 222 -59.94 4.74 -51.63
N ALA A 223 -60.56 3.56 -51.53
CA ALA A 223 -61.33 3.15 -50.36
C ALA A 223 -60.46 3.07 -49.10
N ALA A 224 -59.27 2.45 -49.20
CA ALA A 224 -58.30 2.38 -48.11
C ALA A 224 -57.81 3.77 -47.66
N ALA A 225 -57.57 4.69 -48.61
CA ALA A 225 -57.20 6.07 -48.29
C ALA A 225 -58.35 6.83 -47.60
N SER A 226 -59.61 6.58 -47.97
CA SER A 226 -60.78 7.18 -47.33
C SER A 226 -61.00 6.66 -45.90
N ALA A 227 -60.86 5.35 -45.68
CA ALA A 227 -60.92 4.77 -44.34
C ALA A 227 -59.82 5.33 -43.43
N LEU A 228 -58.60 5.43 -43.96
CA LEU A 228 -57.47 6.05 -43.24
C LEU A 228 -57.72 7.53 -42.94
N ALA A 229 -58.34 8.27 -43.86
CA ALA A 229 -58.70 9.68 -43.61
C ALA A 229 -59.72 9.82 -42.48
N ALA A 230 -60.71 8.93 -42.40
CA ALA A 230 -61.66 8.89 -41.28
C ALA A 230 -60.95 8.60 -39.95
N TYR A 231 -60.03 7.62 -39.93
CA TYR A 231 -59.20 7.34 -38.75
C TYR A 231 -58.38 8.55 -38.29
N LEU A 232 -57.75 9.27 -39.23
CA LEU A 232 -56.96 10.48 -38.97
C LEU A 232 -57.78 11.72 -38.54
N GLN A 233 -59.10 11.66 -38.71
CA GLN A 233 -60.05 12.69 -38.29
C GLN A 233 -60.67 12.39 -36.93
N ILE A 234 -60.85 11.12 -36.60
CA ILE A 234 -61.29 10.65 -35.28
C ILE A 234 -60.15 10.83 -34.27
N GLY A 235 -58.92 10.51 -34.67
CA GLY A 235 -57.72 10.72 -33.88
C GLY A 235 -57.25 12.18 -33.83
N THR A 236 -56.45 12.50 -32.81
CA THR A 236 -55.82 13.81 -32.56
C THR A 236 -55.05 14.38 -33.76
N ARG A 237 -54.60 15.66 -33.65
CA ARG A 237 -53.92 16.45 -34.71
C ARG A 237 -52.54 15.90 -35.16
N SER A 238 -52.35 14.60 -35.16
CA SER A 238 -51.11 13.89 -35.50
C SER A 238 -50.62 14.26 -36.90
N LYS A 239 -49.31 14.38 -37.04
CA LYS A 239 -48.61 14.63 -38.31
C LYS A 239 -48.56 13.34 -39.11
N VAL A 240 -48.76 13.46 -40.42
CA VAL A 240 -48.80 12.34 -41.35
C VAL A 240 -47.61 12.47 -42.29
N ARG A 241 -46.73 11.45 -42.31
CA ARG A 241 -45.64 11.36 -43.29
C ARG A 241 -45.92 10.24 -44.27
N ILE A 242 -45.94 10.56 -45.55
CA ILE A 242 -46.13 9.60 -46.63
C ILE A 242 -44.76 9.26 -47.23
N GLU A 243 -44.31 8.03 -47.01
CA GLU A 243 -43.11 7.46 -47.61
C GLU A 243 -43.52 6.53 -48.75
N ALA A 244 -43.49 7.04 -49.99
CA ALA A 244 -43.76 6.24 -51.17
C ALA A 244 -42.47 5.66 -51.75
N TYR A 245 -42.51 4.41 -52.19
CA TYR A 245 -41.36 3.64 -52.67
C TYR A 245 -41.52 3.27 -54.15
N ASP A 246 -40.49 3.53 -54.95
CA ASP A 246 -40.30 2.95 -56.28
C ASP A 246 -38.81 3.02 -56.68
N ASN A 247 -38.41 2.21 -57.67
CA ASN A 247 -37.07 2.27 -58.25
C ASN A 247 -36.87 3.55 -59.06
N ASP A 248 -37.95 4.09 -59.65
CA ASP A 248 -37.99 5.42 -60.26
C ASP A 248 -38.50 6.47 -59.26
N ALA A 249 -37.65 7.47 -58.98
CA ALA A 249 -37.98 8.56 -58.07
C ALA A 249 -39.22 9.36 -58.52
N LYS A 250 -39.46 9.50 -59.83
CA LYS A 250 -40.65 10.19 -60.37
C LYS A 250 -41.93 9.41 -60.07
N VAL A 251 -41.86 8.08 -60.16
CA VAL A 251 -42.99 7.19 -59.84
C VAL A 251 -43.26 7.16 -58.34
N ALA A 252 -42.21 7.12 -57.52
CA ALA A 252 -42.32 7.23 -56.06
C ALA A 252 -42.99 8.54 -55.63
N GLN A 253 -42.55 9.67 -56.21
CA GLN A 253 -43.16 10.98 -55.97
C GLN A 253 -44.64 11.00 -56.38
N ALA A 254 -44.95 10.56 -57.60
CA ALA A 254 -46.31 10.57 -58.12
C ALA A 254 -47.26 9.68 -57.30
N ARG A 255 -46.80 8.54 -56.76
CA ARG A 255 -47.60 7.68 -55.85
C ARG A 255 -47.91 8.38 -54.54
N GLY A 256 -46.91 9.02 -53.93
CA GLY A 256 -47.14 9.74 -52.69
C GLY A 256 -48.02 10.98 -52.87
N GLU A 257 -47.94 11.65 -54.02
CA GLU A 257 -48.86 12.72 -54.40
C GLU A 257 -50.30 12.22 -54.60
N ALA A 258 -50.47 11.03 -55.21
CA ALA A 258 -51.79 10.42 -55.37
C ALA A 258 -52.44 10.08 -54.01
N LEU A 259 -51.66 9.55 -53.07
CA LEU A 259 -52.11 9.31 -51.69
C LEU A 259 -52.42 10.61 -50.96
N ARG A 260 -51.55 11.63 -51.06
CA ARG A 260 -51.80 12.95 -50.49
C ARG A 260 -53.11 13.53 -51.01
N LYS A 261 -53.33 13.50 -52.33
CA LYS A 261 -54.56 14.00 -52.97
C LYS A 261 -55.80 13.26 -52.48
N ALA A 262 -55.72 11.94 -52.32
CA ALA A 262 -56.83 11.14 -51.79
C ALA A 262 -57.14 11.48 -50.33
N LEU A 263 -56.13 11.59 -49.47
CA LEU A 263 -56.30 11.97 -48.06
C LEU A 263 -56.84 13.40 -47.90
N THR A 264 -56.34 14.36 -48.69
CA THR A 264 -56.87 15.73 -48.68
C THR A 264 -58.29 15.80 -49.21
N GLY A 265 -58.60 15.02 -50.25
CA GLY A 265 -59.96 14.93 -50.81
C GLY A 265 -60.96 14.30 -49.85
N ALA A 266 -60.49 13.45 -48.93
CA ALA A 266 -61.28 12.83 -47.88
C ALA A 266 -61.30 13.66 -46.57
N GLY A 267 -60.72 14.87 -46.54
CA GLY A 267 -60.86 15.83 -45.42
C GLY A 267 -59.64 15.98 -44.50
N VAL A 268 -58.50 15.33 -44.77
CA VAL A 268 -57.27 15.55 -43.99
C VAL A 268 -56.58 16.85 -44.43
N ALA A 269 -56.32 17.78 -43.50
CA ALA A 269 -55.69 19.05 -43.81
C ALA A 269 -54.30 18.87 -44.44
N SER A 270 -54.05 19.50 -45.60
CA SER A 270 -52.76 19.35 -46.31
C SER A 270 -51.55 19.81 -45.50
N SER A 271 -51.70 20.69 -44.52
CA SER A 271 -50.63 21.14 -43.63
C SER A 271 -50.14 20.04 -42.68
N ARG A 272 -50.93 18.98 -42.47
CA ARG A 272 -50.56 17.81 -41.65
C ARG A 272 -49.77 16.77 -42.43
N ILE A 273 -49.74 16.85 -43.76
CA ILE A 273 -49.20 15.81 -44.63
C ILE A 273 -47.82 16.22 -45.17
N GLN A 274 -46.78 15.52 -44.74
CA GLN A 274 -45.44 15.62 -45.28
C GLN A 274 -45.21 14.49 -46.29
N LEU A 275 -44.82 14.84 -47.52
CA LEU A 275 -44.43 13.87 -48.53
C LEU A 275 -42.91 13.63 -48.46
N ALA A 276 -42.49 12.37 -48.37
CA ALA A 276 -41.09 11.98 -48.31
C ALA A 276 -40.85 10.79 -49.27
N PRO A 277 -40.76 11.02 -50.59
CA PRO A 277 -40.57 9.95 -51.55
C PRO A 277 -39.18 9.32 -51.35
N LYS A 278 -39.11 7.98 -51.37
CA LYS A 278 -37.87 7.23 -51.19
C LYS A 278 -37.60 6.36 -52.41
N LYS A 279 -36.36 6.42 -52.90
CA LYS A 279 -35.87 5.48 -53.90
C LYS A 279 -35.69 4.12 -53.24
N GLY A 280 -36.46 3.12 -53.64
CA GLY A 280 -36.44 1.78 -53.04
C GLY A 280 -37.42 0.84 -53.70
N ALA A 281 -37.15 -0.47 -53.64
CA ALA A 281 -37.97 -1.46 -54.32
C ALA A 281 -39.43 -1.41 -53.84
N SER A 282 -40.33 -1.08 -54.77
CA SER A 282 -41.76 -1.25 -54.57
C SER A 282 -42.09 -2.74 -54.67
N THR A 283 -42.73 -3.30 -53.65
CA THR A 283 -43.10 -4.71 -53.60
C THR A 283 -44.61 -4.86 -53.53
N ALA A 284 -45.13 -6.04 -53.87
CA ALA A 284 -46.54 -6.36 -53.73
C ALA A 284 -47.05 -6.09 -52.30
N LYS A 285 -46.20 -6.28 -51.29
CA LYS A 285 -46.53 -6.11 -49.87
C LYS A 285 -46.32 -4.69 -49.35
N ARG A 286 -45.48 -3.88 -50.02
CA ARG A 286 -45.15 -2.50 -49.60
C ARG A 286 -44.80 -1.65 -50.80
N SER A 287 -45.64 -0.65 -51.07
CA SER A 287 -45.42 0.35 -52.11
C SER A 287 -45.51 1.79 -51.58
N ALA A 288 -46.21 1.99 -50.46
CA ALA A 288 -46.08 3.20 -49.66
C ALA A 288 -46.30 2.87 -48.17
N GLU A 289 -45.71 3.68 -47.30
CA GLU A 289 -45.94 3.67 -45.86
C GLU A 289 -46.48 5.03 -45.45
N ILE A 290 -47.53 5.05 -44.64
CA ILE A 290 -48.11 6.26 -44.08
C ILE A 290 -47.85 6.21 -42.58
N ILE A 291 -46.95 7.07 -42.12
CA ILE A 291 -46.50 7.15 -40.74
C ILE A 291 -47.32 8.23 -40.05
N VAL A 292 -48.04 7.86 -39.01
CA VAL A 292 -48.79 8.75 -38.15
C VAL A 292 -48.02 8.90 -36.85
N SER A 293 -47.58 10.12 -36.57
CA SER A 293 -46.90 10.47 -35.34
C SER A 293 -47.63 11.61 -34.65
N ASP A 294 -47.82 11.49 -33.34
CA ASP A 294 -48.36 12.57 -32.52
C ASP A 294 -47.40 13.77 -32.41
#